data_AF-A0A2D3WG74-F1
#
_entry.id   AF-A0A2D3WG74-F1
#
_cell.length_a   1.000
_cell.length_b   1.000
_cell.length_c   1.000
_cell.angle_alpha   90.00
_cell.angle_beta   90.00
_cell.angle_gamma   90.00
#
_symmetry.space_group_name_H-M   'P 1'
#
loop_
_entity.id
_entity.type
_entity.pdbx_description
1 polymer ?
#
loop_
_entity_poly.entity_id
_entity_poly.type
_entity_poly.pdbx_seq_one_letter_code
_entity_poly.pdbx_strand_id
1 'polypeptide(L)'
;MSEAYTTWMIIYNTLLAGFAMFLTYLGLNKEAFTLFAALLFIDYLTGVGKAGVLGQSITSNKMKYGIASKMVLLFIPIVLAIGAKIIKHDAEDILFVGINILVLSEVYSIIGNIYSMRTKEELPEIDAVAAIGKFIRDKLIALSGGEK
;
A
#
# COMPACT_ATOMS: atom_id res chain seq x y z
N MET A 1 33.46 -11.72 -13.61
CA MET A 1 32.70 -11.07 -12.51
C MET A 1 33.71 -10.59 -11.49
N SER A 2 33.63 -9.34 -11.03
CA SER A 2 34.53 -8.83 -10.00
C SER A 2 34.15 -9.43 -8.63
N GLU A 3 35.13 -9.63 -7.74
CA GLU A 3 34.85 -10.08 -6.37
C GLU A 3 33.86 -9.16 -5.65
N ALA A 4 33.95 -7.85 -5.88
CA ALA A 4 33.03 -6.86 -5.33
C ALA A 4 31.56 -7.13 -5.73
N TYR A 5 31.30 -7.55 -6.97
CA TYR A 5 29.95 -7.87 -7.44
C TYR A 5 29.39 -9.10 -6.72
N THR A 6 30.20 -10.15 -6.57
CA THR A 6 29.80 -11.37 -5.86
C THR A 6 29.50 -11.09 -4.39
N THR A 7 30.35 -10.31 -3.71
CA THR A 7 30.14 -9.91 -2.32
C THR A 7 28.85 -9.11 -2.15
N TRP A 8 28.56 -8.17 -3.04
CA TRP A 8 27.32 -7.40 -2.99
C TRP A 8 26.08 -8.27 -3.16
N MET A 9 26.12 -9.22 -4.09
CA MET A 9 25.04 -10.17 -4.32
C MET A 9 24.77 -11.06 -3.10
N ILE A 10 25.83 -11.54 -2.43
CA ILE A 10 25.70 -12.34 -1.20
C ILE A 10 25.04 -11.51 -0.08
N ILE A 11 25.50 -10.27 0.13
CA ILE A 11 24.94 -9.39 1.17
C ILE A 11 23.46 -9.12 0.90
N TYR A 12 23.12 -8.74 -0.34
CA TYR A 12 21.73 -8.47 -0.75
C TYR A 12 20.82 -9.68 -0.51
N ASN A 13 21.23 -10.86 -0.98
CA ASN A 13 20.44 -12.09 -0.83
C ASN A 13 20.27 -12.49 0.64
N THR A 14 21.31 -12.31 1.46
CA THR A 14 21.25 -12.62 2.90
C THR A 14 20.28 -11.70 3.62
N LEU A 15 20.34 -10.39 3.35
CA LEU A 15 19.40 -9.41 3.90
C LEU A 15 17.96 -9.69 3.46
N LEU A 16 17.75 -10.00 2.18
CA LEU A 16 16.44 -10.32 1.62
C LEU A 16 15.85 -11.57 2.29
N ALA A 17 16.65 -12.64 2.44
CA ALA A 17 16.24 -13.86 3.12
C ALA A 17 15.90 -13.59 4.59
N GLY A 18 16.73 -12.81 5.30
CA GLY A 18 16.48 -12.39 6.69
C GLY A 18 15.16 -11.64 6.83
N PHE A 19 14.90 -10.69 5.93
CA PHE A 19 13.65 -9.93 5.91
C PHE A 19 12.44 -10.82 5.63
N ALA A 20 12.52 -11.72 4.65
CA ALA A 20 11.44 -12.66 4.34
C ALA A 20 11.13 -13.60 5.51
N MET A 21 12.15 -14.09 6.22
CA MET A 21 11.97 -14.90 7.44
C MET A 21 11.28 -14.09 8.54
N PHE A 22 11.67 -12.83 8.72
CA PHE A 22 11.04 -11.94 9.71
C PHE A 22 9.56 -11.70 9.42
N LEU A 23 9.19 -11.37 8.18
CA LEU A 23 7.79 -11.19 7.81
C LEU A 23 6.96 -12.47 7.98
N THR A 24 7.55 -13.62 7.64
CA THR A 24 6.91 -14.94 7.84
C THR A 24 6.72 -15.22 9.34
N TYR A 25 7.71 -14.92 10.18
CA TYR A 25 7.61 -15.05 11.63
C TYR A 25 6.48 -14.21 12.23
N LEU A 26 6.21 -13.03 11.65
CA LEU A 26 5.11 -12.16 12.03
C LEU A 26 3.73 -12.67 11.57
N GLY A 27 3.65 -13.72 10.75
CA GLY A 27 2.39 -14.24 10.24
C GLY A 27 1.80 -13.42 9.09
N LEU A 28 2.62 -12.62 8.39
CA LEU A 28 2.13 -11.80 7.29
C LEU A 28 1.82 -12.65 6.05
N ASN A 29 0.62 -12.47 5.50
CA ASN A 29 0.17 -13.17 4.31
C ASN A 29 0.94 -12.66 3.06
N LYS A 30 1.71 -13.56 2.43
CA LYS A 30 2.47 -13.30 1.21
C LYS A 30 1.59 -12.83 0.04
N GLU A 31 0.41 -13.40 -0.12
CA GLU A 31 -0.54 -13.06 -1.18
C GLU A 31 -0.98 -11.61 -1.05
N ALA A 32 -1.36 -11.20 0.16
CA ALA A 32 -1.77 -9.84 0.43
C ALA A 32 -0.67 -8.80 0.16
N PHE A 33 0.58 -9.09 0.56
CA PHE A 33 1.73 -8.23 0.23
C PHE A 33 2.00 -8.16 -1.27
N THR A 34 1.81 -9.26 -1.99
CA THR A 34 1.98 -9.31 -3.46
C THR A 34 0.91 -8.47 -4.16
N LEU A 35 -0.35 -8.57 -3.73
CA LEU A 35 -1.44 -7.75 -4.25
C LEU A 35 -1.23 -6.26 -3.94
N PHE A 36 -0.78 -5.94 -2.73
CA PHE A 36 -0.44 -4.56 -2.37
C PHE A 36 0.71 -4.00 -3.22
N ALA A 37 1.75 -4.78 -3.49
CA ALA A 37 2.84 -4.37 -4.38
C ALA A 37 2.36 -4.13 -5.83
N ALA A 38 1.43 -4.96 -6.32
CA ALA A 38 0.80 -4.74 -7.62
C ALA A 38 -0.02 -3.44 -7.65
N LEU A 39 -0.78 -3.15 -6.59
CA LEU A 39 -1.53 -1.90 -6.46
C LEU A 39 -0.61 -0.68 -6.42
N LEU A 40 0.49 -0.72 -5.69
CA LEU A 40 1.50 0.34 -5.67
C LEU A 40 2.03 0.64 -7.08
N PHE A 41 2.29 -0.41 -7.87
CA PHE A 41 2.77 -0.27 -9.24
C PHE A 41 1.71 0.37 -10.15
N ILE A 42 0.45 -0.10 -10.05
CA ILE A 42 -0.66 0.49 -10.80
C ILE A 42 -0.86 1.95 -10.41
N ASP A 43 -0.86 2.25 -9.10
CA ASP A 43 -1.03 3.62 -8.63
C ASP A 43 0.06 4.53 -9.17
N TYR A 44 1.31 4.11 -9.11
CA TYR A 44 2.43 4.84 -9.69
C TYR A 44 2.20 5.17 -11.17
N LEU A 45 1.78 4.19 -11.97
CA LEU A 45 1.46 4.42 -13.39
C LEU A 45 0.32 5.42 -13.57
N THR A 46 -0.75 5.31 -12.77
CA THR A 46 -1.89 6.23 -12.85
C THR A 46 -1.54 7.64 -12.37
N GLY A 47 -0.70 7.80 -11.36
CA GLY A 47 -0.23 9.09 -10.87
C GLY A 47 0.66 9.81 -11.89
N VAL A 48 1.55 9.06 -12.56
CA VAL A 48 2.33 9.58 -13.70
C VAL A 48 1.40 9.99 -14.85
N GLY A 49 0.39 9.17 -15.17
CA GLY A 49 -0.63 9.50 -16.16
C GLY A 49 -1.41 10.78 -15.83
N LYS A 50 -1.88 10.92 -14.58
CA LYS A 50 -2.54 12.13 -14.07
C LYS A 50 -1.66 13.36 -14.28
N ALA A 51 -0.40 13.31 -13.86
CA ALA A 51 0.51 14.45 -13.97
C ALA A 51 0.73 14.87 -15.42
N GLY A 52 0.83 13.91 -16.34
CA GLY A 52 0.90 14.18 -17.79
C GLY A 52 -0.35 14.87 -18.34
N VAL A 53 -1.55 14.41 -17.95
CA VAL A 53 -2.83 15.00 -18.41
C VAL A 53 -3.04 16.42 -17.86
N LEU A 54 -2.66 16.65 -16.60
CA LEU A 54 -2.82 17.95 -15.93
C LEU A 54 -1.67 18.93 -16.22
N GLY A 55 -0.68 18.54 -17.03
CA GLY A 55 0.49 19.38 -17.32
C GLY A 55 1.36 19.68 -16.09
N GLN A 56 1.28 18.85 -15.05
CA GLN A 56 2.06 19.02 -13.83
C GLN A 56 3.50 18.52 -14.03
N SER A 57 4.46 19.22 -13.44
CA SER A 57 5.86 18.81 -13.50
C SER A 57 6.11 17.54 -12.66
N ILE A 58 6.50 16.46 -13.35
CA ILE A 58 7.00 15.24 -12.73
C ILE A 58 8.48 15.45 -12.42
N THR A 59 8.79 15.72 -11.15
CA THR A 59 10.19 15.79 -10.69
C THR A 59 10.55 14.52 -9.95
N SER A 60 11.81 14.08 -10.08
CA SER A 60 12.33 12.91 -9.36
C SER A 60 12.15 13.05 -7.84
N ASN A 61 12.21 14.28 -7.31
CA ASN A 61 11.97 14.53 -5.90
C ASN A 61 10.52 14.25 -5.50
N LYS A 62 9.53 14.77 -6.25
CA LYS A 62 8.12 14.48 -5.99
C LYS A 62 7.81 12.98 -6.04
N MET A 63 8.37 12.26 -7.02
CA MET A 63 8.25 10.80 -7.10
C MET A 63 8.86 10.09 -5.89
N LYS A 64 10.08 10.47 -5.49
CA LYS A 64 10.75 9.89 -4.31
C LYS A 64 9.93 10.11 -3.04
N TYR A 65 9.37 11.31 -2.85
CA TYR A 65 8.50 11.59 -1.70
C TYR A 65 7.20 10.76 -1.73
N GLY A 66 6.57 10.60 -2.90
CA GLY A 66 5.38 9.77 -3.05
C GLY A 66 5.65 8.29 -2.70
N ILE A 67 6.74 7.73 -3.22
CA ILE A 67 7.15 6.34 -2.90
C ILE A 67 7.51 6.24 -1.42
N ALA A 68 8.30 7.17 -0.88
CA ALA A 68 8.72 7.15 0.52
C ALA A 68 7.52 7.20 1.49
N SER A 69 6.55 8.08 1.23
CA SER A 69 5.30 8.19 2.00
C SER A 69 4.57 6.84 2.08
N LYS A 70 4.49 6.13 0.95
CA LYS A 70 3.82 4.83 0.88
C LYS A 70 4.62 3.69 1.52
N MET A 71 5.95 3.77 1.48
CA MET A 71 6.82 2.85 2.23
C MET A 71 6.70 3.06 3.75
N VAL A 72 6.40 4.28 4.21
CA VAL A 72 6.10 4.53 5.63
C VAL A 72 4.79 3.82 6.03
N LEU A 73 3.78 3.81 5.16
CA LEU A 73 2.53 3.10 5.42
C LEU A 73 2.72 1.58 5.60
N LEU A 74 3.67 0.96 4.88
CA LEU A 74 4.02 -0.46 5.07
C LEU A 74 4.48 -0.81 6.50
N PHE A 75 4.97 0.16 7.28
CA PHE A 75 5.32 -0.10 8.68
C PHE A 75 4.09 -0.32 9.56
N ILE A 76 2.90 0.14 9.17
CA ILE A 76 1.66 -0.02 9.94
C ILE A 76 1.38 -1.50 10.25
N PRO A 77 1.20 -2.41 9.26
CA PRO A 77 0.95 -3.82 9.55
C PRO A 77 2.12 -4.47 10.29
N ILE A 78 3.37 -4.07 10.05
CA ILE A 78 4.55 -4.62 10.75
C ILE A 78 4.50 -4.28 12.24
N VAL A 79 4.27 -3.01 12.58
CA VAL A 79 4.18 -2.54 13.98
C VAL A 79 3.00 -3.21 14.68
N LEU A 80 1.85 -3.33 14.00
CA LEU A 80 0.68 -4.03 14.52
C LEU A 80 0.96 -5.52 14.77
N ALA A 81 1.68 -6.19 13.86
CA ALA A 81 2.07 -7.59 14.02
C ALA A 81 2.97 -7.81 15.24
N ILE A 82 3.96 -6.93 15.40
CA ILE A 82 4.89 -6.96 16.54
C ILE A 82 4.11 -6.77 17.84
N GLY A 83 3.20 -5.78 17.88
CA GLY A 83 2.33 -5.53 19.02
C GLY A 83 1.50 -6.77 19.37
N ALA A 84 0.80 -7.36 18.41
CA ALA A 84 -0.02 -8.56 18.58
C ALA A 84 0.79 -9.76 19.14
N LYS A 85 1.99 -9.99 18.59
CA LYS A 85 2.94 -11.01 19.09
C LYS A 85 3.32 -10.81 20.55
N ILE A 86 3.59 -9.57 20.96
CA ILE A 86 3.99 -9.25 22.34
C ILE A 86 2.86 -9.57 23.32
N ILE A 87 1.62 -9.23 22.97
CA ILE A 87 0.45 -9.47 23.83
C ILE A 87 -0.13 -10.89 23.70
N LYS A 88 0.53 -11.77 22.93
CA LYS A 88 0.11 -13.18 22.66
C LYS A 88 -1.33 -13.29 22.12
N HIS A 89 -1.81 -12.26 21.43
CA HIS A 89 -3.09 -12.30 20.74
C HIS A 89 -2.90 -12.84 19.33
N ASP A 90 -3.97 -13.39 18.76
CA ASP A 90 -3.93 -13.85 17.38
C ASP A 90 -3.70 -12.65 16.45
N ALA A 91 -2.57 -12.67 15.74
CA ALA A 91 -2.14 -11.54 14.92
C ALA A 91 -2.91 -11.48 13.60
N GLU A 92 -3.61 -12.55 13.22
CA GLU A 92 -4.20 -12.72 11.90
C GLU A 92 -5.25 -11.63 11.59
N ASP A 93 -6.18 -11.37 12.51
CA ASP A 93 -7.21 -10.32 12.34
C ASP A 93 -6.62 -8.92 12.31
N ILE A 94 -5.65 -8.65 13.19
CA ILE A 94 -4.98 -7.35 13.29
C ILE A 94 -4.17 -7.06 12.01
N LEU A 95 -3.49 -8.08 11.49
CA LEU A 95 -2.72 -8.00 10.25
C LEU A 95 -3.63 -7.85 9.05
N PHE A 96 -4.76 -8.55 9.02
CA PHE A 96 -5.79 -8.40 8.01
C PHE A 96 -6.31 -6.96 7.95
N VAL A 97 -6.62 -6.35 9.10
CA VAL A 97 -7.04 -4.94 9.17
C VAL A 97 -5.92 -4.01 8.66
N GLY A 98 -4.68 -4.19 9.13
CA GLY A 98 -3.54 -3.37 8.73
C GLY A 98 -3.31 -3.40 7.21
N ILE A 99 -3.33 -4.58 6.61
CA ILE A 99 -3.20 -4.76 5.16
C ILE A 99 -4.38 -4.16 4.40
N ASN A 100 -5.61 -4.35 4.87
CA ASN A 100 -6.78 -3.80 4.19
C ASN A 100 -6.78 -2.28 4.16
N ILE A 101 -6.31 -1.62 5.23
CA ILE A 101 -6.12 -0.16 5.24
C ILE A 101 -5.15 0.26 4.13
N LEU A 102 -4.05 -0.47 3.97
CA LEU A 102 -3.07 -0.20 2.91
C LEU A 102 -3.67 -0.38 1.52
N VAL A 103 -4.34 -1.51 1.28
CA VAL A 103 -5.02 -1.80 0.01
C VAL A 103 -6.06 -0.72 -0.31
N LEU A 104 -6.88 -0.33 0.66
CA LEU A 104 -7.89 0.72 0.48
C LEU A 104 -7.24 2.07 0.14
N SER A 105 -6.11 2.40 0.76
CA SER A 105 -5.39 3.64 0.47
C SER A 105 -4.87 3.70 -0.97
N GLU A 106 -4.39 2.57 -1.52
CA GLU A 106 -3.92 2.48 -2.91
C GLU A 106 -5.08 2.50 -3.91
N VAL A 107 -6.14 1.73 -3.66
CA VAL A 107 -7.35 1.74 -4.51
C VAL A 107 -7.91 3.14 -4.62
N TYR A 108 -7.95 3.86 -3.51
CA TYR A 108 -8.40 5.23 -3.46
C TYR A 108 -7.53 6.18 -4.30
N SER A 109 -6.21 6.11 -4.13
CA SER A 109 -5.26 6.91 -4.89
C SER A 109 -5.42 6.67 -6.40
N ILE A 110 -5.58 5.40 -6.81
CA ILE A 110 -5.82 5.00 -8.20
C ILE A 110 -7.11 5.62 -8.74
N ILE A 111 -8.21 5.54 -7.98
CA ILE A 111 -9.50 6.13 -8.39
C ILE A 111 -9.37 7.64 -8.56
N GLY A 112 -8.71 8.32 -7.63
CA GLY A 112 -8.47 9.77 -7.72
C GLY A 112 -7.61 10.17 -8.91
N ASN A 113 -6.58 9.37 -9.23
CA ASN A 113 -5.75 9.57 -10.41
C ASN A 113 -6.55 9.38 -11.71
N ILE A 114 -7.34 8.30 -11.80
CA ILE A 114 -8.21 8.02 -12.96
C ILE A 114 -9.28 9.11 -13.13
N TYR A 115 -9.93 9.51 -12.04
CA TYR A 115 -10.90 10.61 -12.06
C TYR A 115 -10.26 11.87 -12.63
N SER A 116 -9.11 12.27 -12.08
CA SER A 116 -8.42 13.50 -12.49
C SER A 116 -7.97 13.45 -13.95
N MET A 117 -7.57 12.28 -14.44
CA MET A 117 -7.28 12.08 -15.87
C MET A 117 -8.53 12.26 -16.75
N ARG A 118 -9.71 11.83 -16.29
CA ARG A 118 -10.96 11.90 -17.06
C ARG A 118 -11.58 13.30 -17.05
N THR A 119 -11.58 13.97 -15.90
CA THR A 119 -12.21 15.29 -15.74
C THR A 119 -11.25 16.43 -16.05
N LYS A 120 -9.94 16.16 -16.03
CA LYS A 120 -8.88 17.18 -16.06
C LYS A 120 -8.92 18.13 -14.86
N GLU A 121 -9.57 17.72 -13.78
CA GLU A 121 -9.66 18.46 -12.52
C GLU A 121 -9.14 17.57 -11.39
N GLU A 122 -8.52 18.17 -10.36
CA GLU A 122 -8.11 17.37 -9.20
C GLU A 122 -9.34 16.93 -8.40
N LEU A 123 -9.35 15.67 -7.97
CA LEU A 123 -10.36 15.17 -7.05
C LEU A 123 -10.26 15.95 -5.72
N PRO A 124 -11.32 16.66 -5.28
CA PRO A 124 -11.30 17.36 -3.99
C PRO A 124 -11.08 16.37 -2.84
N GLU A 125 -10.16 16.68 -1.92
CA GLU A 125 -9.80 15.78 -0.80
C GLU A 125 -11.03 15.36 0.06
N ILE A 126 -12.04 16.23 0.17
CA ILE A 126 -13.26 15.99 0.96
C ILE A 126 -14.13 14.90 0.34
N ASP A 127 -14.37 14.94 -0.98
CA ASP A 127 -15.21 13.95 -1.69
C ASP A 127 -14.63 12.55 -1.62
N ALA A 128 -13.32 12.52 -1.50
CA ALA A 128 -12.53 11.36 -1.68
C ALA A 128 -12.45 10.59 -0.34
N VAL A 129 -12.24 11.28 0.79
CA VAL A 129 -12.46 10.69 2.14
C VAL A 129 -13.92 10.27 2.34
N ALA A 130 -14.89 11.07 1.86
CA ALA A 130 -16.30 10.75 1.95
C ALA A 130 -16.67 9.48 1.13
N ALA A 131 -16.07 9.31 -0.05
CA ALA A 131 -16.27 8.13 -0.89
C ALA A 131 -15.72 6.86 -0.22
N ILE A 132 -14.55 6.91 0.41
CA ILE A 132 -14.00 5.79 1.21
C ILE A 132 -14.92 5.48 2.38
N GLY A 133 -15.30 6.50 3.16
CA GLY A 133 -16.19 6.33 4.31
C GLY A 133 -17.51 5.67 3.91
N LYS A 134 -18.07 6.07 2.76
CA LYS A 134 -19.27 5.47 2.19
C LYS A 134 -19.04 4.01 1.75
N PHE A 135 -17.95 3.72 1.04
CA PHE A 135 -17.64 2.35 0.61
C PHE A 135 -17.44 1.39 1.78
N ILE A 136 -16.68 1.82 2.81
CA ILE A 136 -16.47 1.04 4.04
C ILE A 136 -17.80 0.83 4.75
N ARG A 137 -18.61 1.90 4.92
CA ARG A 137 -19.94 1.81 5.51
C ARG A 137 -20.83 0.80 4.76
N ASP A 138 -20.88 0.88 3.44
CA ASP A 138 -21.73 0.03 2.61
C ASP A 138 -21.27 -1.44 2.70
N LYS A 139 -19.96 -1.70 2.76
CA LYS A 139 -19.41 -3.05 3.00
C LYS A 139 -19.69 -3.57 4.40
N LEU A 140 -19.59 -2.73 5.43
CA LEU A 140 -19.92 -3.12 6.81
C LEU A 140 -21.40 -3.46 6.96
N ILE A 141 -22.29 -2.70 6.33
CA ILE A 141 -23.74 -2.98 6.32
C ILE A 141 -24.04 -4.30 5.58
N ALA A 142 -23.37 -4.53 4.44
CA ALA A 142 -23.52 -5.78 3.69
C ALA A 142 -23.01 -7.00 4.46
N LEU A 143 -21.93 -6.84 5.25
CA LEU A 143 -21.38 -7.90 6.10
C LEU A 143 -22.18 -8.11 7.39
N SER A 144 -22.88 -7.10 7.89
CA SER A 144 -23.75 -7.23 9.08
C SER A 144 -25.12 -7.84 8.77
N GLY A 145 -25.34 -8.35 7.55
CA GLY A 145 -26.61 -8.97 7.15
C GLY A 145 -27.76 -7.97 6.94
N GLY A 146 -27.44 -6.67 6.80
CA GLY A 146 -28.44 -5.66 6.47
C GLY A 146 -28.84 -5.76 5.00
N GLU A 147 -29.86 -6.54 4.70
CA GLU A 147 -30.61 -6.40 3.46
C GLU A 147 -31.20 -4.98 3.38
N LYS A 148 -31.19 -4.40 2.17
CA LYS A 148 -31.67 -3.04 1.88
C LYS A 148 -33.11 -2.82 2.27
#